data_AF-A0A945Q7M4-F1
#
_entry.id   AF-A0A945Q7M4-F1
#
_cell.length_a   1.000
_cell.length_b   1.000
_cell.length_c   1.000
_cell.angle_alpha   90.00
_cell.angle_beta   90.00
_cell.angle_gamma   90.00
#
_symmetry.space_group_name_H-M   'P 1'
#
loop_
_entity.id
_entity.type
_entity.pdbx_description
1 polymer ?
#
loop_
_entity_poly.entity_id
_entity_poly.type
_entity_poly.pdbx_seq_one_letter_code
_entity_poly.pdbx_strand_id
1 'polypeptide(L)'
;NILPPTIVERINAGEELIADRFDEVSVLFSDLVGFTEISGNLGAGELVKDLNSLFSHYDMLAKTFGVEKVKTIGDAYMLVAGLPKPIPDHLEACATWPWAWSRPWKRLTRA
;
A
#
# COMPACT_ATOMS: atom_id res chain seq x y z
N ASN A 1 -8.41 12.69 5.87
CA ASN A 1 -7.85 13.66 4.91
C ASN A 1 -7.42 12.88 3.69
N ILE A 2 -7.93 13.21 2.50
CA ILE A 2 -7.71 12.41 1.27
C ILE A 2 -6.44 12.84 0.53
N LEU A 3 -6.02 14.10 0.67
CA LEU A 3 -4.82 14.65 0.03
C LEU A 3 -3.71 14.95 1.04
N PRO A 4 -2.42 14.78 0.67
CA PRO A 4 -1.30 15.21 1.49
C PRO A 4 -1.36 16.73 1.76
N PRO A 5 -1.01 17.19 2.98
CA PRO A 5 -1.05 18.62 3.32
C PRO A 5 -0.27 19.51 2.34
N THR A 6 0.88 19.04 1.87
CA THR A 6 1.73 19.75 0.90
C THR A 6 1.03 20.02 -0.42
N ILE A 7 0.15 19.11 -0.86
CA ILE A 7 -0.65 19.29 -2.08
C ILE A 7 -1.79 20.26 -1.82
N VAL A 8 -2.42 20.20 -0.64
CA VAL A 8 -3.50 21.13 -0.24
C VAL A 8 -2.98 22.58 -0.20
N GLU A 9 -1.80 22.80 0.35
CA GLU A 9 -1.17 24.12 0.42
C GLU A 9 -0.92 24.71 -0.98
N ARG A 10 -0.40 23.90 -1.92
CA ARG A 10 -0.14 24.29 -3.31
C ARG A 10 -1.42 24.64 -4.07
N ILE A 11 -2.47 23.84 -3.89
CA ILE A 11 -3.80 24.12 -4.47
C ILE A 11 -4.33 25.46 -3.95
N ASN A 12 -4.26 25.70 -2.63
CA ASN A 12 -4.73 26.94 -2.03
C ASN A 12 -3.90 28.17 -2.45
N ALA A 13 -2.64 27.97 -2.85
CA ALA A 13 -1.78 29.00 -3.42
C ALA A 13 -2.07 29.30 -4.90
N GLY A 14 -3.01 28.58 -5.53
CA GLY A 14 -3.40 28.79 -6.92
C GLY A 14 -2.55 28.04 -7.95
N GLU A 15 -1.79 27.03 -7.53
CA GLU A 15 -1.04 26.19 -8.47
C GLU A 15 -2.00 25.32 -9.30
N GLU A 16 -2.04 25.54 -10.61
CA GLU A 16 -2.97 24.83 -11.51
C GLU A 16 -2.45 23.44 -11.94
N LEU A 17 -1.13 23.27 -12.05
CA LEU A 17 -0.50 22.02 -12.50
C LEU A 17 0.45 21.48 -11.43
N ILE A 18 -0.03 20.51 -10.64
CA ILE A 18 0.76 19.82 -9.62
C ILE A 18 1.20 18.46 -10.16
N ALA A 19 2.41 18.41 -10.71
CA ALA A 19 3.02 17.21 -11.28
C ALA A 19 4.49 17.11 -10.87
N ASP A 20 4.75 16.48 -9.73
CA ASP A 20 6.10 16.30 -9.21
C ASP A 20 6.79 15.11 -9.88
N ARG A 21 8.08 15.28 -10.20
CA ARG A 21 8.94 14.23 -10.77
C ARG A 21 9.88 13.68 -9.70
N PHE A 22 9.99 12.35 -9.65
CA PHE A 22 10.92 11.62 -8.81
C PHE A 22 11.74 10.66 -9.68
N ASP A 23 13.07 10.79 -9.67
CA ASP A 23 13.94 10.01 -10.56
C ASP A 23 14.24 8.60 -10.02
N GLU A 24 14.31 8.44 -8.71
CA GLU A 24 14.68 7.18 -8.05
C GLU A 24 13.56 6.68 -7.13
N VAL A 25 12.71 5.80 -7.67
CA VAL A 25 11.60 5.19 -6.94
C VAL A 25 11.50 3.69 -7.23
N SER A 26 10.98 2.95 -6.27
CA SER A 26 10.56 1.55 -6.47
C SER A 26 9.08 1.40 -6.17
N VAL A 27 8.35 0.73 -7.05
CA VAL A 27 6.92 0.48 -6.91
C VAL A 27 6.71 -1.02 -6.75
N LEU A 28 5.90 -1.40 -5.76
CA LEU A 28 5.52 -2.78 -5.53
C LEU A 28 4.00 -2.93 -5.61
N PHE A 29 3.58 -3.97 -6.33
CA PHE A 29 2.20 -4.45 -6.37
C PHE A 29 2.13 -5.81 -5.68
N SER A 30 1.21 -5.95 -4.73
CA SER A 30 0.87 -7.21 -4.07
C SER A 30 -0.58 -7.53 -4.34
N ASP A 31 -0.89 -8.78 -4.65
CA ASP A 31 -2.23 -9.26 -4.94
C ASP A 31 -2.55 -10.50 -4.09
N LEU A 32 -3.80 -10.67 -3.70
CA LEU A 32 -4.21 -11.78 -2.84
C LEU A 32 -4.66 -12.97 -3.68
N VAL A 33 -3.75 -13.92 -3.87
CA VAL A 33 -4.07 -15.17 -4.56
C VAL A 33 -5.25 -15.87 -3.85
N GLY A 34 -6.29 -16.17 -4.63
CA GLY A 34 -7.51 -16.86 -4.15
C GLY A 34 -8.60 -15.94 -3.59
N PHE A 35 -8.38 -14.62 -3.53
CA PHE A 35 -9.36 -13.70 -2.96
C PHE A 35 -10.69 -13.70 -3.69
N THR A 36 -10.70 -13.77 -5.03
CA THR A 36 -11.96 -13.81 -5.80
C THR A 36 -12.88 -14.93 -5.35
N GLU A 37 -12.33 -16.12 -5.12
CA GLU A 37 -13.08 -17.30 -4.65
C GLU A 37 -13.58 -17.11 -3.21
N ILE A 38 -12.71 -16.64 -2.32
CA ILE A 38 -13.06 -16.36 -0.91
C ILE A 38 -14.16 -15.30 -0.83
N SER A 39 -14.05 -14.23 -1.60
CA SER A 39 -15.00 -13.11 -1.62
C SER A 39 -16.39 -13.51 -2.09
N GLY A 40 -16.51 -14.54 -2.93
CA GLY A 40 -17.79 -15.07 -3.39
C GLY A 40 -18.52 -15.91 -2.34
N ASN A 41 -17.80 -16.42 -1.34
CA ASN A 41 -18.34 -17.30 -0.30
C ASN A 41 -18.55 -16.59 1.04
N LEU A 42 -17.99 -15.38 1.24
CA LEU A 42 -18.13 -14.60 2.46
C LEU A 42 -19.25 -13.56 2.36
N GLY A 43 -19.89 -13.28 3.50
CA GLY A 43 -20.78 -12.14 3.62
C GLY A 43 -20.00 -10.83 3.48
N ALA A 44 -20.58 -9.83 2.80
CA ALA A 44 -19.91 -8.55 2.52
C ALA A 44 -19.30 -7.87 3.76
N GLY A 45 -19.97 -7.94 4.91
CA GLY A 45 -19.47 -7.37 6.17
C GLY A 45 -18.24 -8.09 6.72
N GLU A 46 -18.19 -9.41 6.60
CA GLU A 46 -17.06 -10.24 7.04
C GLU A 46 -15.87 -10.03 6.11
N LEU A 47 -16.12 -10.04 4.80
CA LEU A 47 -15.11 -9.74 3.78
C LEU A 47 -14.41 -8.39 4.02
N VAL A 48 -15.19 -7.34 4.24
CA VAL A 48 -14.66 -5.99 4.51
C VAL A 48 -13.86 -5.95 5.80
N LYS A 49 -14.30 -6.66 6.83
CA LYS A 49 -13.59 -6.75 8.12
C LYS A 49 -12.22 -7.40 7.96
N ASP A 50 -12.16 -8.51 7.22
CA ASP A 50 -10.92 -9.25 7.00
C ASP A 50 -9.94 -8.46 6.14
N LEU A 51 -10.41 -7.87 5.04
CA LEU A 51 -9.61 -6.95 4.21
C LEU A 51 -9.06 -5.78 5.02
N ASN A 52 -9.89 -5.17 5.88
CA ASN A 52 -9.46 -4.05 6.69
C ASN A 52 -8.39 -4.47 7.71
N SER A 53 -8.54 -5.63 8.36
CA SER A 53 -7.52 -6.17 9.26
C SER A 53 -6.20 -6.43 8.52
N LEU A 54 -6.29 -6.93 7.29
CA LEU A 54 -5.13 -7.23 6.46
C LEU A 54 -4.38 -5.97 6.05
N PHE A 55 -5.07 -5.01 5.44
CA PHE A 55 -4.49 -3.75 5.01
C PHE A 55 -4.01 -2.91 6.19
N SER A 56 -4.64 -2.99 7.36
CA SER A 56 -4.11 -2.34 8.56
C SER A 56 -2.74 -2.90 8.96
N HIS A 57 -2.52 -4.21 8.79
CA HIS A 57 -1.21 -4.81 9.02
C HIS A 57 -0.19 -4.37 7.97
N TYR A 58 -0.61 -4.19 6.72
CA TYR A 58 0.27 -3.72 5.64
C TYR A 58 0.69 -2.29 5.87
N ASP A 59 -0.25 -1.45 6.28
CA ASP A 59 -0.02 -0.05 6.59
C ASP A 59 0.97 0.09 7.76
N MET A 60 0.94 -0.84 8.72
CA MET A 60 1.96 -0.93 9.78
C MET A 60 3.33 -1.29 9.21
N LEU A 61 3.44 -2.34 8.40
CA LEU A 61 4.71 -2.75 7.78
C LEU A 61 5.27 -1.67 6.87
N ALA A 62 4.41 -0.99 6.10
CA ALA A 62 4.80 0.10 5.21
C ALA A 62 5.51 1.21 6.00
N LYS A 63 4.93 1.61 7.14
CA LYS A 63 5.55 2.56 8.07
C LYS A 63 6.88 2.06 8.64
N THR A 64 6.97 0.78 9.02
CA THR A 64 8.20 0.18 9.57
C THR A 64 9.34 0.20 8.55
N PHE A 65 9.06 -0.05 7.28
CA PHE A 65 10.07 -0.07 6.22
C PHE A 65 10.25 1.30 5.52
N GLY A 66 9.55 2.34 5.96
CA GLY A 66 9.65 3.68 5.38
C GLY A 66 9.12 3.75 3.94
N VAL A 67 8.21 2.86 3.56
CA VAL A 67 7.56 2.85 2.25
C VAL A 67 6.14 3.40 2.37
N GLU A 68 5.65 4.06 1.33
CA GLU A 68 4.35 4.75 1.33
C GLU A 68 3.30 3.93 0.60
N LYS A 69 2.12 3.80 1.20
CA LYS A 69 0.94 3.24 0.52
C LYS A 69 0.44 4.22 -0.52
N VAL A 70 0.32 3.79 -1.77
CA VAL A 70 -0.25 4.63 -2.83
C VAL A 70 -1.76 4.46 -2.90
N LYS A 71 -2.22 3.23 -3.06
CA LYS A 71 -3.65 2.89 -3.20
C LYS A 71 -3.88 1.38 -3.05
N THR A 72 -5.15 1.01 -2.96
CA THR A 72 -5.63 -0.36 -3.18
C THR A 72 -6.38 -0.44 -4.49
N ILE A 73 -6.37 -1.60 -5.14
CA ILE A 73 -7.12 -1.90 -6.37
C ILE A 73 -7.82 -3.22 -6.14
N GLY A 74 -9.06 -3.19 -5.64
CA GLY A 74 -9.71 -4.39 -5.12
C GLY A 74 -8.92 -4.94 -3.93
N ASP A 75 -8.46 -6.18 -4.04
CA ASP A 75 -7.60 -6.89 -3.10
C ASP A 75 -6.11 -6.64 -3.30
N ALA A 76 -5.72 -5.98 -4.39
CA ALA A 76 -4.34 -5.59 -4.60
C ALA A 76 -3.95 -4.37 -3.75
N TYR A 77 -2.70 -4.36 -3.30
CA TYR A 77 -2.07 -3.30 -2.53
C TYR A 77 -0.85 -2.75 -3.28
N MET A 78 -0.84 -1.43 -3.49
CA MET A 78 0.25 -0.72 -4.17
C MET A 78 1.01 0.15 -3.18
N LEU A 79 2.33 -0.02 -3.13
CA LEU A 79 3.24 0.80 -2.32
C LEU A 79 4.43 1.31 -3.14
N VAL A 80 5.07 2.36 -2.64
CA VAL A 80 6.23 3.00 -3.26
C VAL A 80 7.30 3.33 -2.22
N ALA A 81 8.56 3.13 -2.58
CA ALA A 81 9.72 3.65 -1.86
C ALA A 81 10.37 4.76 -2.69
N GLY A 82 10.96 5.77 -2.03
CA GLY A 82 11.55 6.94 -2.69
C GLY A 82 10.56 8.09 -2.94
N LEU A 83 9.30 7.96 -2.50
CA LEU A 83 8.25 8.97 -2.64
C LEU A 83 7.42 9.04 -1.33
N PRO A 84 7.03 10.25 -0.85
CA PRO A 84 7.35 11.58 -1.38
C PRO A 84 8.75 12.06 -1.02
N LYS A 85 9.50 11.31 -0.20
CA LYS A 85 10.88 11.62 0.17
C LYS A 85 11.81 10.61 -0.50
N PRO A 86 12.88 11.07 -1.18
CA PRO A 86 13.91 10.17 -1.70
C PRO A 86 14.49 9.30 -0.59
N ILE A 87 14.76 8.03 -0.92
CA ILE A 87 15.38 7.06 -0.03
C ILE A 87 16.51 6.39 -0.83
N PRO A 88 17.78 6.48 -0.41
CA PRO A 88 18.90 5.88 -1.14
C PRO A 88 18.70 4.38 -1.41
N ASP A 89 18.19 3.66 -0.41
CA ASP A 89 17.97 2.20 -0.48
C ASP A 89 16.51 1.85 -0.82
N HIS A 90 15.86 2.64 -1.70
CA HIS A 90 14.45 2.48 -2.05
C HIS A 90 14.11 1.06 -2.53
N LEU A 91 15.02 0.40 -3.26
CA LEU A 91 14.84 -0.96 -3.75
C LEU A 91 14.81 -1.96 -2.59
N GLU A 92 15.75 -1.87 -1.65
CA GLU A 92 15.84 -2.78 -0.50
C GLU A 92 14.65 -2.61 0.44
N ALA A 93 14.22 -1.36 0.68
CA ALA A 93 13.02 -1.05 1.46
C ALA A 93 11.76 -1.70 0.85
N CYS A 94 11.57 -1.58 -0.48
CA CYS A 94 10.47 -2.23 -1.19
C CYS A 94 10.59 -3.77 -1.17
N ALA A 95 11.78 -4.32 -1.37
CA ALA A 95 11.98 -5.77 -1.51
C ALA A 95 11.93 -6.53 -0.17
N THR A 96 12.21 -5.86 0.95
CA THR A 96 12.17 -6.46 2.29
C THR A 96 10.74 -6.57 2.83
N TRP A 97 9.85 -5.66 2.42
CA TRP A 97 8.44 -5.64 2.85
C TRP A 97 7.69 -6.97 2.60
N PRO A 98 7.79 -7.62 1.41
CA PRO A 98 7.15 -8.92 1.12
C PRO A 98 7.56 -10.05 2.06
N TRP A 99 8.80 -10.05 2.56
CA TRP A 99 9.29 -11.10 3.46
C TRP A 99 8.60 -11.04 4.82
N ALA A 100 8.32 -9.83 5.32
CA ALA A 100 7.54 -9.63 6.54
C ALA A 100 6.05 -9.96 6.35
N TRP A 101 5.51 -9.65 5.16
CA TRP A 101 4.11 -9.89 4.77
C TRP A 101 3.74 -11.38 4.59
N SER A 102 4.61 -12.21 4.01
CA SER A 102 4.24 -13.59 3.64
C SER A 102 3.87 -14.52 4.83
N ARG A 103 4.19 -14.12 6.06
CA ARG A 103 3.97 -14.94 7.27
C ARG A 103 2.51 -14.90 7.74
N PRO A 104 1.84 -13.74 7.91
CA PRO A 104 0.41 -13.68 8.24
C PRO A 104 -0.52 -14.37 7.24
N TRP A 105 -0.34 -14.14 5.93
CA TRP A 105 -1.23 -14.73 4.90
C TRP A 105 -1.20 -16.24 4.89
N LYS A 106 0.01 -16.83 4.95
CA LYS A 106 0.18 -18.29 5.02
C LYS A 106 -0.43 -18.92 6.26
N ARG A 107 -0.72 -18.16 7.33
CA ARG A 107 -1.48 -18.67 8.48
C ARG A 107 -2.98 -18.65 8.23
N LEU A 108 -3.48 -17.68 7.46
CA LEU A 108 -4.89 -17.53 7.12
C LEU A 108 -5.31 -18.52 6.02
N THR A 109 -4.40 -18.86 5.10
CA THR A 109 -4.62 -19.82 4.00
C THR A 109 -4.13 -21.25 4.31
N ARG A 110 -3.91 -21.58 5.59
CA ARG A 110 -3.75 -22.97 6.04
C ARG A 110 -5.13 -23.63 6.22
N ALA A 111 -5.88 -23.61 5.13
CA ALA A 111 -7.05 -24.40 4.76
C ALA A 111 -7.41 -23.97 3.34
#